data_AF-A0A965PJU2-F1
#
_entry.id   AF-A0A965PJU2-F1
#
_cell.length_a   1.000
_cell.length_b   1.000
_cell.length_c   1.000
_cell.angle_alpha   90.00
_cell.angle_beta   90.00
_cell.angle_gamma   90.00
#
_symmetry.space_group_name_H-M   'P 1'
#
loop_
_entity.id
_entity.type
_entity.pdbx_description
1 polymer ?
#
loop_
_entity_poly.entity_id
_entity_poly.type
_entity_poly.pdbx_seq_one_letter_code
_entity_poly.pdbx_strand_id
1 'polypeptide(L)'
;MKPASPQAYALMHQGSLALSMMESVGMPVCAERLDTAIADIGNRIKGMEAELRSMPEYEEQRKRYGAKTKLGSREQLADILYNVMGFPGGVVNPETGKLSLDDEDLREIDTPYTKLFQRTQKLEKLRGTYLAPFKRELCNGRVHAFFNLHKVTTYRSSSDSPNLQNIPIRDPDIGKVIRGIIKPSDPN
;
A
#
# COMPACT_ATOMS: atom_id res chain seq x y z
N MET A 1 1.80 7.21 26.19
CA MET A 1 2.94 6.55 26.86
C MET A 1 3.16 7.18 28.23
N LYS A 2 3.45 6.41 29.30
CA LYS A 2 3.78 6.94 30.63
C LYS A 2 5.04 6.24 31.16
N PRO A 3 6.25 6.78 30.92
CA PRO A 3 7.46 6.21 31.48
C PRO A 3 7.37 6.19 33.02
N ALA A 4 7.75 5.07 33.64
CA ALA A 4 7.56 4.83 35.08
C ALA A 4 8.85 4.96 35.90
N SER A 5 10.00 5.18 35.25
CA SER A 5 11.31 5.31 35.91
C SER A 5 12.17 6.40 35.26
N PRO A 6 13.14 6.97 35.99
CA PRO A 6 14.11 7.92 35.42
C PRO A 6 14.85 7.36 34.20
N GLN A 7 15.20 6.07 34.21
CA GLN A 7 15.88 5.40 33.10
C GLN A 7 14.97 5.32 31.87
N ALA A 8 13.67 5.07 32.05
CA ALA A 8 12.71 5.03 30.94
C ALA A 8 12.52 6.41 30.31
N TYR A 9 12.47 7.49 31.12
CA TYR A 9 12.47 8.85 30.59
C TYR A 9 13.76 9.18 29.83
N ALA A 10 14.92 8.81 30.37
CA ALA A 10 16.20 9.02 29.71
C ALA A 10 16.26 8.31 28.34
N LEU A 11 15.83 7.06 28.28
CA LEU A 11 15.76 6.29 27.02
C LEU A 11 14.85 6.96 26.00
N MET A 12 13.67 7.43 26.42
CA MET A 12 12.73 8.11 25.52
C MET A 12 13.28 9.43 24.98
N HIS A 13 13.91 10.24 25.82
CA HIS A 13 14.53 11.50 25.40
C HIS A 13 15.72 11.25 24.46
N GLN A 14 16.60 10.31 24.79
CA GLN A 14 17.72 9.93 23.93
C GLN A 14 17.25 9.36 22.60
N GLY A 15 16.22 8.50 22.63
CA GLY A 15 15.60 7.96 21.43
C GLY A 15 15.00 9.05 20.54
N SER A 16 14.30 10.02 21.12
CA SER A 16 13.74 11.15 20.37
C SER A 16 14.83 11.95 19.67
N LEU A 17 15.93 12.25 20.36
CA LEU A 17 17.08 12.95 19.77
C LEU A 17 17.71 12.13 18.64
N ALA A 18 17.93 10.83 18.85
CA ALA A 18 18.52 9.94 17.85
C ALA A 18 17.64 9.86 16.59
N LEU A 19 16.32 9.77 16.75
CA LEU A 19 15.40 9.77 15.63
C LEU A 19 15.40 11.11 14.91
N SER A 20 15.34 12.25 15.60
CA SER A 20 15.44 13.57 14.96
C SER A 20 16.75 13.73 14.17
N MET A 21 17.86 13.17 14.65
CA MET A 21 19.11 13.12 13.88
C MET A 21 18.92 12.29 12.59
N MET A 22 18.34 11.09 12.68
CA MET A 22 18.06 10.26 11.51
C MET A 22 17.14 10.96 10.51
N GLU A 23 16.11 11.65 10.97
CA GLU A 23 15.20 12.45 10.14
C GLU A 23 15.96 13.56 9.42
N SER A 24 16.80 14.32 10.13
CA SER A 24 17.60 15.40 9.53
C SER A 24 18.59 14.90 8.47
N VAL A 25 19.17 13.71 8.69
CA VAL A 25 20.08 13.09 7.73
C VAL A 25 19.30 12.59 6.53
N GLY A 26 18.13 11.98 6.72
CA GLY A 26 17.31 11.43 5.62
C GLY A 26 17.96 10.25 4.90
N MET A 27 17.23 9.64 3.97
CA MET A 27 17.65 8.47 3.19
C MET A 27 17.85 8.85 1.72
N PRO A 28 19.02 8.58 1.12
CA PRO A 28 19.27 8.93 -0.28
C PRO A 28 18.43 8.08 -1.23
N VAL A 29 17.76 8.76 -2.18
CA VAL A 29 16.84 8.15 -3.13
C VAL A 29 17.14 8.66 -4.54
N CYS A 30 17.10 7.74 -5.51
CA CYS A 30 17.22 8.05 -6.92
C CYS A 30 15.92 8.65 -7.45
N ALA A 31 15.86 9.98 -7.58
CA ALA A 31 14.69 10.69 -8.11
C ALA A 31 14.26 10.17 -9.49
N GLU A 32 15.21 9.98 -10.40
CA GLU A 32 14.97 9.49 -11.76
C GLU A 32 14.33 8.09 -11.76
N ARG A 33 14.91 7.13 -11.02
CA ARG A 33 14.34 5.76 -10.93
C ARG A 33 12.96 5.76 -10.29
N LEU A 34 12.73 6.63 -9.30
CA LEU A 34 11.42 6.77 -8.66
C LEU A 34 10.38 7.27 -9.66
N ASP A 35 10.71 8.30 -10.43
CA ASP A 35 9.80 8.88 -11.43
C ASP A 35 9.49 7.89 -12.56
N THR A 36 10.51 7.21 -13.07
CA THR A 36 10.34 6.14 -14.07
C THR A 36 9.46 5.02 -13.52
N ALA A 37 9.70 4.55 -12.30
CA ALA A 37 8.89 3.50 -11.69
C ALA A 37 7.42 3.91 -11.53
N ILE A 38 7.15 5.13 -11.05
CA ILE A 38 5.78 5.65 -10.91
C ILE A 38 5.08 5.73 -12.27
N ALA A 39 5.77 6.23 -13.30
CA ALA A 39 5.22 6.35 -14.65
C ALA A 39 4.91 4.98 -15.26
N ASP A 40 5.87 4.04 -15.22
CA ASP A 40 5.71 2.69 -15.77
C ASP A 40 4.58 1.92 -15.08
N ILE A 41 4.53 1.96 -13.75
CA ILE A 41 3.45 1.33 -12.99
C ILE A 41 2.12 1.99 -13.32
N GLY A 42 2.10 3.32 -13.45
CA GLY A 42 0.90 4.05 -13.83
C GLY A 42 0.34 3.64 -15.20
N ASN A 43 1.21 3.44 -16.18
CA ASN A 43 0.82 2.97 -17.52
C ASN A 43 0.30 1.53 -17.48
N ARG A 44 0.96 0.65 -16.72
CA ARG A 44 0.52 -0.74 -16.53
C ARG A 44 -0.86 -0.82 -15.88
N ILE A 45 -1.10 -0.02 -14.85
CA ILE A 45 -2.42 0.08 -14.19
C ILE A 45 -3.48 0.49 -15.21
N LYS A 46 -3.25 1.56 -15.98
CA LYS A 46 -4.22 2.02 -17.00
C LYS A 46 -4.57 0.91 -18.01
N GLY A 47 -3.57 0.14 -18.46
CA GLY A 47 -3.79 -0.99 -19.35
C GLY A 47 -4.65 -2.08 -18.70
N MET A 48 -4.31 -2.50 -17.49
CA MET A 48 -5.07 -3.53 -16.76
C MET A 48 -6.50 -3.08 -16.43
N GLU A 49 -6.70 -1.80 -16.07
CA GLU A 49 -8.03 -1.28 -15.84
C GLU A 49 -8.87 -1.23 -17.12
N ALA A 50 -8.27 -0.89 -18.27
CA ALA A 50 -8.97 -0.92 -19.55
C ALA A 50 -9.41 -2.35 -19.90
N GLU A 51 -8.54 -3.32 -19.66
CA GLU A 51 -8.83 -4.74 -19.83
C GLU A 51 -9.95 -5.21 -18.89
N LEU A 52 -9.88 -4.90 -17.58
CA LEU A 52 -10.95 -5.19 -16.62
C LEU A 52 -12.30 -4.59 -17.06
N ARG A 53 -12.30 -3.35 -17.59
CA ARG A 53 -13.53 -2.69 -18.06
C ARG A 53 -14.16 -3.36 -19.29
N SER A 54 -13.41 -4.19 -20.02
CA SER A 54 -13.91 -4.95 -21.16
C SER A 54 -14.45 -6.34 -20.81
N MET A 55 -14.31 -6.76 -19.56
CA MET A 55 -14.71 -8.09 -19.09
C MET A 55 -16.16 -8.14 -18.57
N PRO A 56 -16.85 -9.29 -18.67
CA PRO A 56 -18.26 -9.44 -18.27
C PRO A 56 -18.55 -9.05 -16.81
N GLU A 57 -17.64 -9.34 -15.89
CA GLU A 57 -17.83 -9.04 -14.47
C GLU A 57 -17.96 -7.54 -14.20
N TYR A 58 -17.20 -6.70 -14.93
CA TYR A 58 -17.35 -5.25 -14.84
C TYR A 58 -18.64 -4.77 -15.50
N GLU A 59 -19.10 -5.42 -16.57
CA GLU A 59 -20.38 -5.12 -17.19
C GLU A 59 -21.53 -5.35 -16.20
N GLU A 60 -21.54 -6.49 -15.51
CA GLU A 60 -22.51 -6.79 -14.45
C GLU A 60 -22.40 -5.81 -13.28
N GLN A 61 -21.18 -5.45 -12.87
CA GLN A 61 -20.95 -4.41 -11.88
C GLN A 61 -21.54 -3.05 -12.33
N ARG A 62 -21.42 -2.72 -13.62
CA ARG A 62 -21.98 -1.49 -14.17
C ARG A 62 -23.51 -1.53 -14.26
N LYS A 63 -24.11 -2.67 -14.62
CA LYS A 63 -25.57 -2.87 -14.61
C LYS A 63 -26.14 -2.69 -13.21
N ARG A 64 -25.46 -3.22 -12.20
CA ARG A 64 -25.92 -3.19 -10.80
C ARG A 64 -25.74 -1.85 -10.11
N TYR A 65 -24.62 -1.15 -10.34
CA TYR A 65 -24.27 0.08 -9.62
C TYR A 65 -24.40 1.37 -10.46
N GLY A 66 -24.53 1.26 -11.78
CA GLY A 66 -24.71 2.40 -12.69
C GLY A 66 -23.61 3.46 -12.54
N ALA A 67 -24.01 4.70 -12.26
CA ALA A 67 -23.07 5.81 -12.06
C ALA A 67 -22.21 5.68 -10.79
N LYS A 68 -22.56 4.78 -9.85
CA LYS A 68 -21.82 4.57 -8.59
C LYS A 68 -20.77 3.45 -8.70
N THR A 69 -20.57 2.87 -9.87
CA THR A 69 -19.59 1.80 -10.09
C THR A 69 -18.16 2.27 -9.78
N LYS A 70 -17.44 1.48 -8.99
CA LYS A 70 -16.05 1.71 -8.61
C LYS A 70 -15.25 0.46 -8.93
N LEU A 71 -14.43 0.53 -9.98
CA LEU A 71 -13.65 -0.61 -10.48
C LEU A 71 -12.85 -1.31 -9.37
N GLY A 72 -12.11 -0.55 -8.54
CA GLY A 72 -11.30 -1.10 -7.44
C GLY A 72 -12.07 -1.50 -6.16
N SER A 73 -13.41 -1.46 -6.17
CA SER A 73 -14.21 -1.74 -4.97
C SER A 73 -14.39 -3.24 -4.76
N ARG A 74 -13.71 -3.79 -3.74
CA ARG A 74 -13.89 -5.17 -3.30
C ARG A 74 -15.31 -5.47 -2.85
N GLU A 75 -15.99 -4.53 -2.20
CA GLU A 75 -17.40 -4.69 -1.77
C GLU A 75 -18.33 -4.87 -2.97
N GLN A 76 -18.20 -4.00 -3.99
CA GLN A 76 -19.02 -4.14 -5.20
C GLN A 76 -18.67 -5.41 -5.98
N LEU A 77 -17.39 -5.77 -6.04
CA LEU A 77 -16.95 -7.00 -6.70
C LEU A 77 -17.46 -8.25 -5.97
N ALA A 78 -17.45 -8.26 -4.63
CA ALA A 78 -17.97 -9.36 -3.82
C ALA A 78 -19.44 -9.65 -4.16
N ASP A 79 -20.25 -8.59 -4.21
CA ASP A 79 -21.67 -8.69 -4.54
C ASP A 79 -21.88 -9.21 -5.98
N ILE A 80 -21.05 -8.82 -6.94
CA ILE A 80 -21.12 -9.39 -8.30
C ILE A 80 -20.72 -10.86 -8.32
N LEU A 81 -19.59 -11.24 -7.72
CA LEU A 81 -19.11 -12.61 -7.74
C LEU A 81 -20.07 -13.56 -7.03
N TYR A 82 -20.54 -13.21 -5.83
CA TYR A 82 -21.37 -14.10 -5.02
C TYR A 82 -22.85 -14.05 -5.41
N ASN A 83 -23.45 -12.86 -5.50
CA ASN A 83 -24.90 -12.74 -5.70
C ASN A 83 -25.33 -12.79 -7.17
N VAL A 84 -24.50 -12.33 -8.10
CA VAL A 84 -24.84 -12.29 -9.53
C VAL A 84 -24.29 -13.49 -10.28
N MET A 85 -23.01 -13.81 -10.07
CA MET A 85 -22.33 -14.90 -10.78
C MET A 85 -22.42 -16.25 -10.05
N GLY A 86 -22.89 -16.26 -8.80
CA GLY A 86 -23.17 -17.49 -8.05
C GLY A 86 -21.93 -18.25 -7.61
N PHE A 87 -20.77 -17.59 -7.45
CA PHE A 87 -19.60 -18.23 -6.86
C PHE A 87 -19.90 -18.62 -5.39
N PRO A 88 -19.42 -19.79 -4.92
CA PRO A 88 -19.56 -20.17 -3.53
C PRO A 88 -18.71 -19.26 -2.63
N GLY A 89 -19.18 -18.99 -1.41
CA GLY A 89 -18.49 -18.17 -0.43
C GLY A 89 -19.24 -16.88 -0.09
N GLY A 90 -18.49 -15.85 0.31
CA GLY A 90 -19.03 -14.55 0.68
C GLY A 90 -19.38 -14.47 2.16
N VAL A 91 -18.38 -14.14 2.99
CA VAL A 91 -18.62 -13.85 4.40
C VAL A 91 -19.34 -12.50 4.49
N VAL A 92 -20.58 -12.53 4.99
CA VAL A 92 -21.29 -11.31 5.33
C VAL A 92 -20.77 -10.83 6.67
N ASN A 93 -20.21 -9.64 6.71
CA ASN A 93 -19.82 -9.01 7.96
C ASN A 93 -21.08 -8.77 8.82
N PRO A 94 -21.16 -9.34 10.04
CA PRO A 94 -22.38 -9.31 10.85
C PRO A 94 -22.72 -7.92 11.39
N GLU A 95 -21.73 -7.02 11.53
CA GLU A 95 -21.94 -5.66 12.02
C GLU A 95 -22.44 -4.72 10.92
N THR A 96 -21.91 -4.87 9.70
CA THR A 96 -22.18 -3.96 8.58
C THR A 96 -23.17 -4.52 7.57
N GLY A 97 -23.46 -5.83 7.61
CA GLY A 97 -24.30 -6.53 6.64
C GLY A 97 -23.71 -6.63 5.24
N LYS A 98 -22.42 -6.29 5.07
CA LYS A 98 -21.75 -6.22 3.76
C LYS A 98 -20.98 -7.51 3.47
N LEU A 99 -20.97 -7.92 2.21
CA LEU A 99 -20.10 -8.98 1.72
C LEU A 99 -18.64 -8.51 1.71
N SER A 100 -17.75 -9.31 2.30
CA SER A 100 -16.32 -9.12 2.18
C SER A 100 -15.76 -9.98 1.03
N LEU A 101 -14.68 -9.48 0.44
CA LEU A 101 -13.87 -10.21 -0.54
C LEU A 101 -12.41 -9.87 -0.24
N ASP A 102 -11.63 -10.88 0.13
CA ASP A 102 -10.21 -10.72 0.44
C ASP A 102 -9.29 -11.31 -0.65
N ASP A 103 -7.98 -11.33 -0.38
CA ASP A 103 -7.01 -11.84 -1.35
C ASP A 103 -6.96 -13.38 -1.43
N GLU A 104 -7.51 -14.10 -0.46
CA GLU A 104 -7.68 -15.55 -0.50
C GLU A 104 -8.92 -15.91 -1.31
N ASP A 105 -10.05 -15.25 -1.06
CA ASP A 105 -11.28 -15.45 -1.83
C ASP A 105 -11.05 -15.28 -3.34
N LEU A 106 -10.31 -14.23 -3.73
CA LEU A 106 -9.96 -13.97 -5.12
C LEU A 106 -9.10 -15.09 -5.75
N ARG A 107 -8.27 -15.76 -4.94
CA ARG A 107 -7.44 -16.90 -5.38
C ARG A 107 -8.24 -18.20 -5.45
N GLU A 108 -9.23 -18.39 -4.58
CA GLU A 108 -10.12 -19.55 -4.65
C GLU A 108 -11.04 -19.48 -5.87
N ILE A 109 -11.56 -18.30 -6.19
CA ILE A 109 -12.43 -18.07 -7.37
C ILE A 109 -11.64 -18.18 -8.69
N ASP A 110 -10.38 -17.71 -8.70
CA ASP A 110 -9.37 -17.95 -9.75
C ASP A 110 -9.74 -17.63 -11.22
N THR A 111 -10.67 -16.71 -11.48
CA THR A 111 -11.02 -16.30 -12.86
C THR A 111 -9.98 -15.35 -13.47
N PRO A 112 -9.95 -15.17 -14.81
CA PRO A 112 -9.12 -14.14 -15.43
C PRO A 112 -9.36 -12.75 -14.84
N TYR A 113 -10.60 -12.40 -14.51
CA TYR A 113 -10.95 -11.14 -13.89
C TYR A 113 -10.38 -11.02 -12.47
N THR A 114 -10.56 -12.02 -11.60
CA THR A 114 -10.06 -11.92 -10.21
C THR A 114 -8.53 -11.85 -10.16
N LYS A 115 -7.84 -12.59 -11.04
CA LYS A 115 -6.38 -12.52 -11.21
C LYS A 115 -5.92 -11.12 -11.64
N LEU A 116 -6.56 -10.57 -12.66
CA LEU A 116 -6.22 -9.23 -13.18
C LEU A 116 -6.56 -8.13 -12.18
N PHE A 117 -7.69 -8.24 -11.49
CA PHE A 117 -8.10 -7.33 -10.41
C PHE A 117 -7.08 -7.35 -9.27
N GLN A 118 -6.69 -8.54 -8.78
CA GLN A 118 -5.69 -8.66 -7.72
C GLN A 118 -4.35 -8.07 -8.15
N ARG A 119 -3.91 -8.30 -9.38
CA ARG A 119 -2.68 -7.72 -9.93
C ARG A 119 -2.76 -6.19 -10.00
N THR A 120 -3.90 -5.66 -10.42
CA THR A 120 -4.14 -4.20 -10.49
C THR A 120 -4.08 -3.57 -9.09
N GLN A 121 -4.75 -4.18 -8.10
CA GLN A 121 -4.74 -3.71 -6.71
C GLN A 121 -3.33 -3.73 -6.09
N LYS A 122 -2.52 -4.76 -6.41
CA LYS A 122 -1.11 -4.81 -5.98
C LYS A 122 -0.30 -3.64 -6.55
N LEU A 123 -0.48 -3.33 -7.84
CA LEU A 123 0.21 -2.20 -8.47
C LEU A 123 -0.29 -0.84 -7.97
N GLU A 124 -1.59 -0.69 -7.73
CA GLU A 124 -2.16 0.51 -7.09
C GLU A 124 -1.56 0.74 -5.71
N LYS A 125 -1.47 -0.31 -4.89
CA LYS A 125 -0.82 -0.25 -3.58
C LYS A 125 0.67 0.11 -3.72
N LEU A 126 1.36 -0.47 -4.69
CA LEU A 126 2.76 -0.12 -4.97
C LEU A 126 2.93 1.36 -5.29
N ARG A 127 2.16 1.87 -6.26
CA ARG A 127 2.23 3.26 -6.70
C ARG A 127 1.80 4.24 -5.62
N GLY A 128 0.64 4.00 -5.00
CA GLY A 128 -0.01 4.94 -4.08
C GLY A 128 0.46 4.83 -2.63
N THR A 129 0.60 3.61 -2.10
CA THR A 129 0.97 3.41 -0.69
C THR A 129 2.48 3.48 -0.48
N TYR A 130 3.27 2.95 -1.41
CA TYR A 130 4.72 2.87 -1.22
C TYR A 130 5.47 3.97 -1.98
N LEU A 131 5.27 4.15 -3.29
CA LEU A 131 6.09 5.09 -4.07
C LEU A 131 5.66 6.56 -3.93
N ALA A 132 4.36 6.86 -3.87
CA ALA A 132 3.88 8.24 -3.78
C ALA A 132 4.38 8.99 -2.52
N PRO A 133 4.42 8.37 -1.32
CA PRO A 133 5.04 9.01 -0.16
C PRO A 133 6.54 9.26 -0.33
N PHE A 134 7.29 8.35 -0.97
CA PHE A 134 8.70 8.62 -1.28
C PHE A 134 8.85 9.84 -2.18
N LYS A 135 7.98 10.01 -3.18
CA LYS A 135 8.02 11.18 -4.08
C LYS A 135 7.66 12.48 -3.36
N ARG A 136 6.64 12.45 -2.50
CA ARG A 136 6.17 13.62 -1.75
C ARG A 136 7.23 14.16 -0.79
N GLU A 137 7.98 13.26 -0.17
CA GLU A 137 8.91 13.58 0.93
C GLU A 137 10.37 13.67 0.43
N LEU A 138 10.57 13.62 -0.89
CA LEU A 138 11.87 13.75 -1.53
C LEU A 138 12.28 15.23 -1.57
N CYS A 139 13.34 15.56 -0.84
CA CYS A 139 13.97 16.88 -0.85
C CYS A 139 15.47 16.71 -1.13
N ASN A 140 16.00 17.41 -2.14
CA ASN A 140 17.44 17.40 -2.46
C ASN A 140 18.06 16.00 -2.58
N GLY A 141 17.35 15.06 -3.20
CA GLY A 141 17.81 13.67 -3.40
C GLY A 141 17.71 12.77 -2.17
N ARG A 142 17.08 13.25 -1.08
CA ARG A 142 16.91 12.50 0.17
C ARG A 142 15.45 12.51 0.61
N VAL A 143 15.01 11.41 1.21
CA VAL A 143 13.69 11.27 1.81
C VAL A 143 13.81 11.35 3.32
N HIS A 144 13.02 12.24 3.93
CA HIS A 144 13.02 12.50 5.37
C HIS A 144 11.76 11.90 5.98
N ALA A 145 11.79 10.61 6.33
CA ALA A 145 10.67 9.94 6.98
C ALA A 145 10.48 10.46 8.41
N PHE A 146 9.23 10.51 8.89
CA PHE A 146 8.92 10.89 10.27
C PHE A 146 8.88 9.67 11.18
N PHE A 147 9.67 9.65 12.24
CA PHE A 147 9.71 8.59 13.24
C PHE A 147 9.03 9.05 14.54
N ASN A 148 8.14 8.22 15.06
CA ASN A 148 7.38 8.55 16.27
C ASN A 148 7.63 7.49 17.34
N LEU A 149 8.01 7.92 18.54
CA LEU A 149 8.17 7.02 19.69
C LEU A 149 6.92 6.88 20.54
N HIS A 150 5.99 7.82 20.46
CA HIS A 150 4.89 7.93 21.43
C HIS A 150 3.50 7.62 20.86
N LYS A 151 3.40 7.28 19.57
CA LYS A 151 2.12 6.98 18.90
C LYS A 151 1.57 5.59 19.21
N VAL A 152 2.43 4.57 19.36
CA VAL A 152 1.97 3.18 19.54
C VAL A 152 1.94 2.77 21.01
N THR A 153 0.93 1.97 21.37
CA THR A 153 0.72 1.48 22.75
C THR A 153 1.76 0.44 23.18
N THR A 154 2.35 -0.27 22.23
CA THR A 154 3.29 -1.39 22.45
C THR A 154 4.75 -0.94 22.62
N TYR A 155 5.00 0.36 22.77
CA TYR A 155 6.34 0.97 22.96
C TYR A 155 7.32 0.81 21.78
N ARG A 156 6.87 0.32 20.62
CA ARG A 156 7.68 0.31 19.39
C ARG A 156 7.81 1.72 18.82
N SER A 157 8.84 2.02 18.03
CA SER A 157 8.79 3.21 17.17
C SER A 157 7.83 2.97 16.01
N SER A 158 7.23 4.02 15.46
CA SER A 158 6.53 3.99 14.18
C SER A 158 7.19 4.92 13.17
N SER A 159 6.94 4.70 11.88
CA SER A 159 7.40 5.61 10.81
C SER A 159 6.27 5.98 9.87
N ASP A 160 6.20 7.24 9.46
CA ASP A 160 5.18 7.78 8.55
C ASP A 160 5.85 8.65 7.48
N SER A 161 5.21 8.79 6.31
CA SER A 161 5.63 9.72 5.24
C SER A 161 7.13 9.64 4.87
N PRO A 162 7.61 8.57 4.21
CA PRO A 162 6.99 7.26 4.00
C PRO A 162 7.07 6.34 5.23
N ASN A 163 6.19 5.35 5.31
CA ASN A 163 6.31 4.30 6.33
C ASN A 163 7.38 3.27 5.92
N LEU A 164 8.59 3.43 6.47
CA LEU A 164 9.74 2.58 6.18
C LEU A 164 9.67 1.21 6.87
N GLN A 165 8.85 1.07 7.91
CA GLN A 165 8.65 -0.20 8.63
C GLN A 165 7.73 -1.18 7.89
N ASN A 166 6.85 -0.66 7.02
CA ASN A 166 5.84 -1.46 6.31
C ASN A 166 6.17 -1.68 4.83
N ILE A 167 7.46 -1.75 4.48
CA ILE A 167 7.90 -2.07 3.11
C ILE A 167 7.77 -3.59 2.89
N PRO A 168 7.04 -4.07 1.86
CA PRO A 168 6.87 -5.50 1.64
C PRO A 168 8.18 -6.22 1.34
N ILE A 169 8.46 -7.27 2.11
CA ILE A 169 9.67 -8.10 1.96
C ILE A 169 9.39 -9.37 1.13
N ARG A 170 8.18 -9.93 1.29
CA ARG A 170 7.78 -11.24 0.72
C ARG A 170 7.26 -11.15 -0.71
N ASP A 171 7.00 -9.95 -1.22
CA ASP A 171 6.62 -9.73 -2.61
C ASP A 171 7.88 -9.25 -3.37
N PRO A 172 8.57 -10.14 -4.10
CA PRO A 172 9.87 -9.82 -4.70
C PRO A 172 9.74 -8.73 -5.76
N ASP A 173 8.62 -8.64 -6.47
CA ASP A 173 8.39 -7.63 -7.51
C ASP A 173 8.24 -6.24 -6.89
N ILE A 174 7.41 -6.12 -5.86
CA ILE A 174 7.23 -4.87 -5.11
C ILE A 174 8.55 -4.47 -4.40
N GLY A 175 9.15 -5.41 -3.67
CA GLY A 175 10.35 -5.16 -2.89
C GLY A 175 11.56 -4.79 -3.76
N LYS A 176 11.65 -5.34 -4.98
CA LYS A 176 12.70 -4.98 -5.95
C LYS A 176 12.56 -3.53 -6.42
N VAL A 177 11.33 -3.08 -6.72
CA VAL A 177 11.08 -1.69 -7.14
C VAL A 177 11.45 -0.71 -6.01
N ILE A 178 10.96 -0.95 -4.79
CA ILE A 178 11.20 -0.04 -3.66
C ILE A 178 12.68 -0.03 -3.26
N ARG A 179 13.37 -1.17 -3.24
CA ARG A 179 14.82 -1.19 -2.94
C ARG A 179 15.64 -0.57 -4.08
N GLY A 180 15.20 -0.71 -5.33
CA GLY A 180 15.91 -0.18 -6.50
C GLY A 180 15.97 1.34 -6.57
N ILE A 181 15.07 2.05 -5.89
CA ILE A 181 15.08 3.52 -5.79
C ILE A 181 15.99 4.02 -4.66
N ILE A 182 16.32 3.20 -3.67
CA ILE A 182 17.18 3.59 -2.54
C ILE A 182 18.65 3.44 -2.97
N LYS A 183 19.47 4.45 -2.65
CA LYS A 183 20.92 4.43 -2.90
C LYS A 183 21.68 4.25 -1.58
N PRO A 184 22.91 3.73 -1.58
CA PRO A 184 23.82 3.97 -0.46
C PRO A 184 24.10 5.47 -0.37
N SER A 185 24.39 5.97 0.83
CA SER A 185 25.01 7.30 0.96
C SER A 185 26.37 7.25 0.30
N ASP A 186 26.76 8.32 -0.40
CA ASP A 186 28.12 8.45 -0.88
C ASP A 186 29.08 8.31 0.32
N PRO A 187 30.13 7.49 0.21
CA PRO A 187 31.18 7.50 1.21
C PRO A 187 31.81 8.89 1.16
N ASN A 188 31.64 9.66 2.24
CA ASN A 188 32.42 10.88 2.46
C ASN A 188 33.92 10.60 2.28
#